data_AF-A0A452YHH7-F1
#
_entry.id   AF-A0A452YHH7-F1
#
_cell.length_a   1.000
_cell.length_b   1.000
_cell.length_c   1.000
_cell.angle_alpha   90.00
_cell.angle_beta   90.00
_cell.angle_gamma   90.00
#
_symmetry.space_group_name_H-M   'P 1'
#
loop_
_entity.id
_entity.type
_entity.pdbx_description
1 polymer ?
#
loop_
_entity_poly.entity_id
_entity_poly.type
_entity_poly.pdbx_seq_one_letter_code
_entity_poly.pdbx_strand_id
1 'polypeptide(L)' 'IPAKRIKSAAVRENLYNPDEKYIDVVTVDGFDFWFMGFISHTKSLKYLQRVISEMR' A
#
# COMPACT_ATOMS: atom_id res chain seq x y z
N ILE A 1 9.99 -2.09 -4.68
CA ILE A 1 9.59 -0.82 -5.36
C ILE A 1 10.45 0.30 -4.78
N PRO A 2 11.21 1.06 -5.59
CA PRO A 2 11.96 2.21 -5.07
C PRO A 2 11.01 3.22 -4.40
N ALA A 3 11.31 3.67 -3.18
CA ALA A 3 10.39 4.49 -2.40
C ALA A 3 9.98 5.80 -3.13
N LYS A 4 10.93 6.45 -3.81
CA LYS A 4 10.69 7.64 -4.64
C LYS A 4 9.76 7.42 -5.84
N ARG A 5 9.49 6.17 -6.21
CA ARG A 5 8.58 5.82 -7.30
C ARG A 5 7.15 5.56 -6.83
N ILE A 6 6.92 5.50 -5.52
CA ILE A 6 5.60 5.25 -4.94
C ILE A 6 4.79 6.54 -4.99
N LYS A 7 3.61 6.47 -5.63
CA LYS A 7 2.66 7.57 -5.71
C LYS A 7 1.70 7.57 -4.52
N SER A 8 1.20 6.39 -4.15
CA SER A 8 0.25 6.25 -3.03
C SER A 8 0.25 4.82 -2.48
N ALA A 9 -0.21 4.70 -1.23
CA ALA A 9 -0.55 3.42 -0.62
C ALA A 9 -1.91 3.54 0.09
N ALA A 10 -2.74 2.50 0.04
CA ALA A 10 -4.04 2.44 0.69
C ALA A 10 -4.40 1.02 1.14
N VAL A 11 -5.16 0.89 2.23
CA VAL A 11 -5.78 -0.40 2.57
C VAL A 11 -7.04 -0.58 1.71
N ARG A 12 -7.20 -1.77 1.15
CA ARG A 12 -8.35 -2.17 0.35
C ARG A 12 -8.88 -3.52 0.87
N GLU A 13 -10.12 -3.81 0.53
CA GLU A 13 -10.80 -5.07 0.81
C GLU A 13 -10.94 -5.84 -0.50
N ASN A 14 -10.77 -7.16 -0.46
CA ASN A 14 -11.01 -8.00 -1.61
C ASN A 14 -12.51 -8.03 -1.92
N LEU A 15 -12.85 -7.83 -3.20
CA LEU A 15 -14.24 -7.80 -3.68
C LEU A 15 -15.00 -9.11 -3.41
N TYR A 16 -14.30 -10.24 -3.43
CA TYR A 16 -14.88 -11.56 -3.22
C TYR A 16 -14.85 -12.00 -1.75
N ASN A 17 -13.92 -11.46 -0.96
CA ASN A 17 -13.78 -11.76 0.46
C ASN A 17 -13.37 -10.50 1.24
N PRO A 18 -14.33 -9.72 1.78
CA PRO A 18 -14.01 -8.46 2.49
C PRO A 18 -13.11 -8.61 3.73
N ASP A 19 -13.04 -9.81 4.31
CA ASP A 19 -12.14 -10.10 5.43
C ASP A 19 -10.66 -10.16 4.99
N GLU A 20 -10.41 -10.44 3.70
CA GLU A 20 -9.09 -10.38 3.09
C GLU A 20 -8.74 -8.94 2.70
N LYS A 21 -8.04 -8.28 3.62
CA LYS A 21 -7.48 -6.95 3.38
C LYS A 21 -6.12 -7.02 2.72
N TYR A 22 -5.82 -6.04 1.88
CA TYR A 22 -4.51 -5.86 1.27
C TYR A 22 -4.11 -4.39 1.29
N ILE A 23 -2.82 -4.12 1.12
CA ILE A 23 -2.32 -2.77 0.86
C ILE A 23 -2.04 -2.67 -0.64
N ASP A 24 -2.80 -1.80 -1.29
CA ASP A 24 -2.62 -1.34 -2.66
C ASP A 24 -1.51 -0.27 -2.67
N VAL A 25 -0.52 -0.43 -3.55
CA VAL A 25 0.58 0.50 -3.77
C VAL A 25 0.65 0.83 -5.26
N VAL A 26 0.38 2.10 -5.58
CA VAL A 26 0.45 2.63 -6.95
C VAL A 26 1.75 3.38 -7.14
N THR A 27 2.43 3.15 -8.26
CA THR A 27 3.64 3.88 -8.64
C THR A 27 3.34 5.04 -9.59
N VAL A 28 4.30 5.95 -9.76
CA VAL A 28 4.13 7.15 -10.61
C VAL A 28 3.97 6.83 -12.10
N ASP A 29 4.43 5.68 -12.56
CA ASP A 29 4.25 5.11 -13.91
C ASP A 29 3.00 4.22 -14.04
N GLY A 30 2.19 4.12 -12.99
CA GLY A 30 0.89 3.46 -13.05
C GLY A 30 0.91 1.95 -12.83
N PHE A 31 2.02 1.36 -12.38
CA PHE A 31 1.98 -0.01 -11.87
C PHE A 31 1.24 -0.06 -10.55
N ASP A 32 0.48 -1.13 -10.36
CA ASP A 32 -0.29 -1.41 -9.16
C ASP A 32 0.22 -2.72 -8.54
N PHE A 33 0.53 -2.68 -7.24
CA PHE A 33 1.03 -3.80 -6.46
C PHE A 33 0.15 -4.03 -5.25
N TRP A 34 -0.28 -5.27 -5.04
CA TRP A 34 -1.13 -5.64 -3.90
C TRP A 34 -0.35 -6.50 -2.92
N PHE A 35 -0.18 -6.01 -1.70
CA PHE A 35 0.50 -6.74 -0.63
C PHE A 35 -0.51 -7.25 0.39
N MET A 36 -0.51 -8.56 0.60
CA MET A 36 -1.33 -9.25 1.59
C MET A 36 -0.46 -9.72 2.78
N GLY A 37 -1.06 -10.40 3.76
CA GLY A 37 -0.32 -11.08 4.83
C GLY A 37 0.17 -10.18 5.96
N PHE A 38 -0.34 -8.95 6.06
CA PHE A 38 -0.03 -8.09 7.19
C PHE A 38 -0.83 -8.48 8.44
N ILE A 39 -0.15 -8.56 9.58
CA ILE A 39 -0.81 -8.70 10.89
C ILE A 39 -1.66 -7.46 11.21
N SER A 40 -1.21 -6.27 10.80
CA SER A 40 -1.96 -5.02 10.98
C SER A 40 -1.79 -4.09 9.78
N HIS A 41 -2.79 -4.07 8.90
CA HIS A 41 -2.81 -3.21 7.71
C HIS A 41 -2.70 -1.73 8.06
N THR A 42 -3.40 -1.28 9.10
CA THR A 42 -3.39 0.13 9.53
C THR A 42 -2.01 0.58 9.99
N LYS A 43 -1.29 -0.25 10.78
CA LYS A 43 0.07 0.09 11.22
C LYS A 43 1.05 0.09 10.04
N SER A 44 1.00 -0.94 9.20
CA SER A 44 1.84 -1.02 8.00
C SER A 44 1.61 0.14 7.04
N LEU A 45 0.35 0.52 6.79
CA LEU A 45 0.01 1.66 5.95
C LEU A 45 0.60 2.97 6.50
N LYS A 46 0.51 3.21 7.82
CA LYS A 46 1.11 4.42 8.43
C LYS A 46 2.62 4.50 8.19
N TYR A 47 3.35 3.39 8.29
CA TYR A 47 4.78 3.37 8.00
C TYR A 47 5.08 3.62 6.51
N LEU A 48 4.29 3.02 5.61
CA LEU A 48 4.41 3.28 4.16
C LEU A 48 4.17 4.75 3.84
N GLN A 49 3.08 5.33 4.36
CA GLN A 49 2.75 6.74 4.16
C GLN A 49 3.84 7.67 4.68
N ARG A 50 4.46 7.36 5.82
CA ARG A 50 5.61 8.11 6.34
C ARG A 50 6.78 8.10 5.35
N VAL A 51 7.19 6.92 4.88
CA VAL A 51 8.31 6.80 3.92
C VAL A 51 7.99 7.50 2.59
N ILE A 52 6.75 7.37 2.09
CA ILE A 52 6.30 8.07 0.88
C ILE A 52 6.40 9.59 1.08
N SER A 53 5.99 10.10 2.23
CA SER A 53 6.09 11.53 2.54
C SER A 53 7.53 12.03 2.70
N GLU A 54 8.42 11.23 3.29
CA GLU A 54 9.84 11.56 3.47
C GLU A 54 10.63 11.56 2.16
N MET A 55 10.16 10.82 1.17
CA MET A 55 10.83 10.62 -0.12
C MET A 55 10.25 11.49 -1.24
N ARG A 56 9.22 12.28 -0.95
CA ARG A 56 8.55 13.18 -1.89
C ARG A 56 9.36 14.44 -2.17
#